data_AF-A0A6P5IJ72-F1
#
_entry.id   AF-A0A6P5IJ72-F1
#
_cell.length_a   1.000
_cell.length_b   1.000
_cell.length_c   1.000
_cell.angle_alpha   90.00
_cell.angle_beta   90.00
_cell.angle_gamma   90.00
#
_symmetry.space_group_name_H-M   'P 1'
#
loop_
_entity.id
_entity.type
_entity.pdbx_description
1 polymer ?
#
loop_
_entity_poly.entity_id
_entity_poly.type
_entity_poly.pdbx_seq_one_letter_code
_entity_poly.pdbx_strand_id
1 'polypeptide(L)'
;MVYGSADTLANLLHNQSSDMGLLAFNEEFQDEGLDFMPFETRALNPCLLTNKEANISCFRAGDSRTDKPLGTMVFQTLFLREHNRLALELKELNPHCEEELYQEARKIIEAMIHVGPGTLKAHVSQEPATME
;
A
#
# COMPACT_ATOMS: atom_id res chain seq x y z
N MET A 1 -3.83 -0.88 7.39
CA MET A 1 -4.31 -1.01 5.99
C MET A 1 -3.19 -1.37 5.02
N VAL A 2 -2.04 -0.68 5.07
CA VAL A 2 -0.90 -0.94 4.17
C VAL A 2 0.05 -1.99 4.72
N TYR A 3 0.44 -1.87 6.00
CA TYR A 3 1.50 -2.69 6.62
C TYR A 3 1.04 -4.01 7.28
N GLY A 4 -0.26 -4.31 7.29
CA GLY A 4 -0.79 -5.44 8.06
C GLY A 4 -0.95 -5.13 9.55
N SER A 5 -1.87 -5.83 10.21
CA SER A 5 -2.07 -5.75 11.67
C SER A 5 -1.37 -6.87 12.45
N ALA A 6 -0.86 -7.88 11.74
CA ALA A 6 -0.14 -9.02 12.31
C ALA A 6 1.29 -9.01 11.78
N ASP A 7 2.26 -9.27 12.65
CA ASP A 7 3.70 -9.22 12.31
C ASP A 7 4.06 -10.19 11.18
N THR A 8 3.39 -11.35 11.13
CA THR A 8 3.57 -12.33 10.05
C THR A 8 3.20 -11.75 8.68
N LEU A 9 2.13 -10.97 8.60
CA LEU A 9 1.72 -10.30 7.35
C LEU A 9 2.63 -9.12 7.03
N ALA A 10 3.02 -8.34 8.04
CA ALA A 10 3.96 -7.23 7.86
C ALA A 10 5.30 -7.72 7.26
N ASN A 11 5.84 -8.81 7.79
CA ASN A 11 7.08 -9.42 7.30
C ASN A 11 6.95 -9.95 5.86
N LEU A 12 5.77 -10.45 5.47
CA LEU A 12 5.50 -10.90 4.09
C LEU A 12 5.34 -9.74 3.10
N LEU A 13 4.98 -8.56 3.60
CA LEU A 13 4.85 -7.34 2.80
C LEU A 13 6.16 -6.58 2.72
N HIS A 14 7.15 -6.90 3.55
CA HIS A 14 8.48 -6.32 3.51
C HIS A 14 9.35 -6.97 2.44
N ASN A 15 10.14 -6.18 1.72
CA ASN A 15 11.11 -6.67 0.76
C ASN A 15 12.44 -7.01 1.46
N GLN A 16 12.56 -8.27 1.87
CA GLN A 16 13.75 -8.78 2.55
C GLN A 16 14.97 -9.00 1.63
N SER A 17 14.84 -8.69 0.33
CA SER A 17 15.91 -8.91 -0.65
C SER A 17 16.88 -7.73 -0.75
N SER A 18 16.59 -6.62 -0.08
CA SER A 18 17.39 -5.38 -0.15
C SER A 18 17.47 -4.69 1.21
N ASP A 19 18.56 -3.98 1.47
CA ASP A 19 18.76 -3.15 2.66
C ASP A 19 18.13 -1.74 2.52
N MET A 20 17.16 -1.61 1.62
CA MET A 20 16.51 -0.36 1.25
C MET A 20 15.22 -0.09 2.06
N GLY A 21 14.77 -1.05 2.87
CA GLY A 21 13.56 -0.89 3.69
C GLY A 21 12.28 -0.75 2.86
N LEU A 22 12.19 -1.44 1.72
CA LEU A 22 11.07 -1.33 0.78
C LEU A 22 9.94 -2.30 1.14
N LEU A 23 8.72 -1.98 0.73
CA LEU A 23 7.66 -2.97 0.60
C LEU A 23 7.89 -3.82 -0.65
N ALA A 24 7.53 -5.10 -0.55
CA ALA A 24 7.49 -6.04 -1.66
C ALA A 24 6.52 -5.53 -2.74
N PHE A 25 6.89 -5.71 -4.00
CA PHE A 25 6.12 -5.27 -5.16
C PHE A 25 5.93 -6.43 -6.15
N ASN A 26 5.15 -6.21 -7.20
CA ASN A 26 4.93 -7.20 -8.24
C ASN A 26 6.13 -7.31 -9.16
N GLU A 27 6.69 -8.51 -9.31
CA GLU A 27 7.81 -8.76 -10.20
C GLU A 27 7.37 -9.12 -11.64
N GLU A 28 6.09 -9.43 -11.84
CA GLU A 28 5.55 -9.89 -13.13
C GLU A 28 4.89 -8.76 -13.94
N PHE A 29 4.28 -7.79 -13.25
CA PHE A 29 3.49 -6.73 -13.87
C PHE A 29 3.84 -5.36 -13.30
N GLN A 30 3.83 -4.36 -14.17
CA GLN A 30 3.99 -2.95 -13.83
C GLN A 30 2.97 -2.09 -14.58
N ASP A 31 2.72 -0.91 -14.03
CA ASP A 31 1.80 0.12 -14.52
C ASP A 31 2.61 1.28 -15.11
N GLU A 32 2.97 1.18 -16.40
CA GLU A 32 3.85 2.17 -17.05
C GLU A 32 5.17 2.42 -16.29
N GLY A 33 5.74 1.36 -15.71
CA GLY A 33 6.96 1.41 -14.90
C GLY A 33 6.73 1.71 -13.41
N LEU A 34 5.47 1.86 -12.99
CA LEU A 34 5.10 1.98 -11.58
C LEU A 34 4.71 0.63 -10.99
N ASP A 35 5.13 0.40 -9.75
CA ASP A 35 4.97 -0.90 -9.10
C ASP A 35 3.50 -1.23 -8.78
N PHE A 36 3.11 -2.47 -9.02
CA PHE A 36 1.91 -3.05 -8.42
C PHE A 36 2.22 -3.73 -7.09
N MET A 37 1.17 -4.02 -6.31
CA MET A 37 1.29 -4.90 -5.15
C MET A 37 1.70 -6.33 -5.57
N PRO A 38 2.40 -7.08 -4.71
CA PRO A 38 2.77 -8.46 -5.01
C PRO A 38 1.52 -9.34 -5.06
N PHE A 39 1.58 -10.47 -5.76
CA PHE A 39 0.48 -11.43 -5.75
C PHE A 39 0.42 -12.25 -4.45
N GLU A 40 -0.79 -12.70 -4.12
CA GLU A 40 -1.04 -13.65 -3.05
C GLU A 40 -0.58 -15.05 -3.46
N THR A 41 0.14 -15.72 -2.57
CA THR A 41 0.72 -17.06 -2.80
C THR A 41 -0.08 -18.17 -2.15
N ARG A 42 -1.20 -17.84 -1.48
CA ARG A 42 -2.09 -18.82 -0.84
C ARG A 42 -2.78 -19.71 -1.87
N ALA A 43 -3.01 -20.96 -1.48
CA ALA A 43 -3.66 -21.98 -2.31
C ALA A 43 -5.09 -21.60 -2.75
N LEU A 44 -5.82 -20.83 -1.93
CA LEU A 44 -7.15 -20.32 -2.29
C LEU A 44 -7.01 -18.90 -2.87
N ASN A 45 -7.22 -18.76 -4.18
CA ASN A 45 -7.15 -17.48 -4.88
C ASN A 45 -8.43 -17.20 -5.67
N PRO A 46 -9.42 -16.49 -5.07
CA PRO A 46 -10.69 -16.19 -5.72
C PRO A 46 -10.56 -15.35 -7.00
N CYS A 47 -9.50 -14.55 -7.14
CA CYS A 47 -9.32 -13.69 -8.31
C CYS A 47 -9.09 -14.49 -9.60
N LEU A 48 -8.45 -15.68 -9.50
CA LEU A 48 -8.30 -16.61 -10.62
C LEU A 48 -9.66 -17.11 -11.17
N LEU A 49 -10.72 -17.02 -10.37
CA LEU A 49 -12.06 -17.44 -10.77
C LEU A 49 -12.81 -16.35 -11.55
N THR A 50 -12.36 -15.09 -11.50
CA THR A 50 -13.03 -13.95 -12.14
C THR A 50 -12.79 -13.93 -13.65
N ASN A 51 -11.57 -14.24 -14.09
CA ASN A 51 -11.20 -14.41 -15.49
C ASN A 51 -10.09 -15.46 -15.61
N LYS A 52 -10.46 -16.66 -16.07
CA LYS A 52 -9.56 -17.80 -16.21
C LYS A 52 -8.51 -17.61 -17.32
N GLU A 53 -8.84 -16.84 -18.35
CA GLU A 53 -7.92 -16.58 -19.46
C GLU A 53 -6.83 -15.59 -19.04
N ALA A 54 -7.21 -14.56 -18.28
CA ALA A 54 -6.25 -13.58 -17.75
C ALA A 54 -5.34 -14.18 -16.67
N ASN A 55 -5.83 -15.17 -15.91
CA ASN A 55 -5.08 -15.91 -14.89
C ASN A 55 -4.35 -15.00 -13.87
N ILE A 56 -5.03 -13.93 -13.43
CA ILE A 56 -4.48 -12.94 -12.50
C ILE A 56 -4.82 -13.31 -11.05
N SER A 57 -3.77 -13.51 -10.25
CA SER A 57 -3.88 -13.75 -8.81
C SER A 57 -4.33 -12.49 -8.06
N CYS A 58 -5.00 -12.67 -6.92
CA CYS A 58 -5.28 -11.55 -6.02
C CYS A 58 -3.98 -10.88 -5.58
N PHE A 59 -4.01 -9.57 -5.38
CA PHE A 59 -2.91 -8.86 -4.75
C PHE A 59 -2.85 -9.13 -3.25
N ARG A 60 -1.64 -9.24 -2.71
CA ARG A 60 -1.33 -9.31 -1.30
C ARG A 60 -1.08 -7.90 -0.75
N ALA A 61 -1.79 -7.56 0.32
CA ALA A 61 -1.72 -6.26 0.95
C ALA A 61 -1.97 -6.35 2.46
N GLY A 62 -1.79 -5.25 3.19
CA GLY A 62 -1.95 -5.19 4.65
C GLY A 62 -3.39 -5.36 5.15
N ASP A 63 -4.39 -5.23 4.29
CA ASP A 63 -5.74 -5.71 4.57
C ASP A 63 -5.89 -7.03 3.80
N SER A 64 -6.32 -8.10 4.47
CA SER A 64 -6.40 -9.45 3.92
C SER A 64 -7.83 -9.90 3.59
N ARG A 65 -8.83 -9.03 3.78
CA ARG A 65 -10.23 -9.33 3.46
C ARG A 65 -10.39 -9.74 1.99
N THR A 66 -11.27 -10.68 1.70
CA THR A 66 -11.47 -11.21 0.34
C THR A 66 -12.41 -10.33 -0.50
N ASP A 67 -13.24 -9.51 0.13
CA ASP A 67 -14.32 -8.71 -0.44
C ASP A 67 -14.00 -7.22 -0.56
N LYS A 68 -12.76 -6.87 -0.91
CA LYS A 68 -12.35 -5.46 -0.96
C LYS A 68 -12.85 -4.76 -2.22
N PRO A 69 -13.42 -3.55 -2.10
CA PRO A 69 -13.75 -2.75 -3.26
C PRO A 69 -12.48 -2.28 -3.97
N LEU A 70 -12.56 -2.11 -5.29
CA LEU A 70 -11.43 -1.69 -6.14
C LEU A 70 -10.74 -0.42 -5.62
N GLY A 71 -11.51 0.55 -5.12
CA GLY A 71 -10.96 1.79 -4.55
C GLY A 71 -9.96 1.54 -3.41
N THR A 72 -10.21 0.56 -2.54
CA THR A 72 -9.26 0.19 -1.49
C THR A 72 -7.95 -0.34 -2.06
N MET A 73 -8.02 -1.13 -3.13
CA MET A 73 -6.83 -1.67 -3.81
C MET A 73 -5.99 -0.57 -4.47
N VAL A 74 -6.65 0.43 -5.06
CA VAL A 74 -5.99 1.62 -5.61
C VAL A 74 -5.22 2.36 -4.51
N PHE A 75 -5.85 2.63 -3.36
CA PHE A 75 -5.17 3.29 -2.25
C PHE A 75 -4.01 2.47 -1.68
N GLN A 76 -4.15 1.15 -1.58
CA GLN A 76 -3.05 0.31 -1.12
C GLN A 76 -1.86 0.35 -2.08
N THR A 77 -2.11 0.33 -3.39
CA THR A 77 -1.07 0.48 -4.41
C THR A 77 -0.39 1.85 -4.30
N LEU A 78 -1.18 2.92 -4.15
CA LEU A 78 -0.66 4.28 -4.02
C LEU A 78 0.26 4.43 -2.80
N PHE A 79 -0.18 3.97 -1.63
CA PHE A 79 0.62 4.09 -0.40
C PHE A 79 1.83 3.16 -0.39
N LEU A 80 1.78 2.02 -1.10
CA LEU A 80 2.96 1.18 -1.32
C LEU A 80 4.00 1.93 -2.14
N ARG A 81 3.60 2.52 -3.27
CA ARG A 81 4.50 3.32 -4.12
C ARG A 81 5.11 4.48 -3.32
N GLU A 82 4.30 5.17 -2.54
CA GLU A 82 4.76 6.29 -1.72
C GLU A 82 5.71 5.84 -0.60
N HIS A 83 5.46 4.70 0.05
CA HIS A 83 6.41 4.13 1.00
C HIS A 83 7.76 3.86 0.34
N ASN A 84 7.77 3.19 -0.82
CA ASN A 84 9.02 2.86 -1.52
C ASN A 84 9.76 4.13 -1.97
N ARG A 85 9.04 5.16 -2.45
CA ARG A 85 9.63 6.47 -2.77
C ARG A 85 10.29 7.11 -1.55
N LEU A 86 9.60 7.14 -0.41
CA LEU A 86 10.12 7.71 0.84
C LEU A 86 11.33 6.94 1.36
N ALA A 87 11.31 5.62 1.34
CA ALA A 87 12.41 4.79 1.80
C ALA A 87 13.69 5.04 0.99
N LEU A 88 13.56 5.17 -0.34
CA LEU A 88 14.67 5.53 -1.23
C LEU A 88 15.22 6.94 -0.92
N GLU A 89 14.34 7.93 -0.75
CA GLU A 89 14.77 9.30 -0.41
C GLU A 89 15.43 9.37 0.97
N LEU A 90 14.93 8.63 1.95
CA LEU A 90 15.52 8.53 3.28
C LEU A 90 16.92 7.90 3.22
N LYS A 91 17.11 6.86 2.39
CA LYS A 91 18.42 6.23 2.18
C LYS A 91 19.45 7.22 1.65
N GLU A 92 19.06 8.07 0.70
CA GLU A 92 19.93 9.11 0.12
C GLU A 92 20.27 10.21 1.14
N LEU A 93 19.31 10.60 1.99
CA LEU A 93 19.52 11.66 2.99
C LEU A 93 20.37 11.20 4.17
N ASN A 94 20.15 9.98 4.66
CA ASN A 94 20.92 9.40 5.75
C ASN A 94 21.01 7.87 5.60
N PRO A 95 22.20 7.30 5.32
CA PRO A 95 22.39 5.86 5.18
C PRO A 95 22.14 5.10 6.49
N HIS A 96 20.87 4.87 6.78
CA HIS A 96 20.39 4.07 7.91
C HIS A 96 20.38 2.58 7.56
N CYS A 97 20.19 1.74 8.59
CA CYS A 97 19.94 0.32 8.37
C CYS A 97 18.53 0.11 7.79
N GLU A 98 18.33 -1.01 7.10
CA GLU A 98 17.08 -1.40 6.44
C GLU A 98 15.83 -1.19 7.32
N GLU A 99 15.88 -1.71 8.55
CA GLU A 99 14.76 -1.65 9.50
C GLU A 99 14.40 -0.20 9.86
N GLU A 100 15.40 0.66 10.07
CA GLU A 100 15.16 2.08 10.36
C GLU A 100 14.46 2.78 9.20
N LEU A 101 14.88 2.52 7.95
CA LEU A 101 14.25 3.10 6.76
C LEU A 101 12.80 2.67 6.62
N TYR A 102 12.53 1.39 6.79
CA TYR A 102 11.18 0.84 6.74
C TYR A 102 10.29 1.47 7.81
N GLN A 103 10.77 1.55 9.06
CA GLN A 103 10.00 2.10 10.17
C GLN A 103 9.76 3.62 10.03
N GLU A 104 10.73 4.39 9.53
CA GLU A 104 10.55 5.84 9.30
C GLU A 104 9.58 6.12 8.15
N ALA A 105 9.71 5.43 7.01
CA ALA A 105 8.75 5.53 5.91
C ALA A 105 7.34 5.11 6.37
N ARG A 106 7.24 4.04 7.18
CA ARG A 106 5.99 3.59 7.79
C ARG A 106 5.34 4.66 8.66
N LYS A 107 6.10 5.30 9.56
CA LYS A 107 5.58 6.38 10.43
C LYS A 107 4.99 7.53 9.61
N ILE A 108 5.66 7.94 8.54
CA ILE A 108 5.20 9.03 7.66
C ILE A 108 3.87 8.66 6.98
N ILE A 109 3.79 7.47 6.38
CA ILE A 109 2.55 7.00 5.72
C ILE A 109 1.41 6.85 6.71
N GLU A 110 1.67 6.29 7.90
CA GLU A 110 0.65 6.16 8.95
C GLU A 110 0.13 7.55 9.38
N ALA A 111 1.01 8.54 9.50
CA ALA A 111 0.62 9.93 9.76
C ALA A 111 -0.24 10.50 8.61
N MET A 112 0.15 10.30 7.35
CA MET A 112 -0.62 10.75 6.18
C MET A 112 -2.04 10.13 6.15
N ILE A 113 -2.16 8.84 6.45
CA ILE A 113 -3.45 8.13 6.50
C ILE A 113 -4.29 8.63 7.67
N HIS A 114 -3.68 8.85 8.84
CA HIS A 114 -4.38 9.30 10.05
C HIS A 114 -5.00 10.70 9.90
N VAL A 115 -4.48 11.54 9.00
CA VAL A 115 -5.01 12.89 8.73
C VAL A 115 -6.40 12.92 8.04
N GLY A 116 -7.05 11.78 7.77
CA GLY A 116 -8.48 11.69 7.39
C GLY A 116 -9.26 10.79 8.35
N PRO A 117 -10.43 11.20 8.92
CA PRO A 117 -11.60 11.82 8.26
C PRO A 117 -12.05 13.19 8.82
N GLY A 118 -11.37 13.74 9.84
CA GLY A 118 -11.74 15.02 10.46
C GLY A 118 -11.55 16.23 9.53
N THR A 119 -10.52 16.17 8.69
CA THR A 119 -10.13 17.26 7.78
C THR A 119 -11.02 17.36 6.54
N LEU A 120 -11.50 16.22 6.01
CA LEU A 120 -12.46 16.20 4.89
C LEU A 120 -13.87 16.65 5.30
N LYS A 121 -14.28 16.35 6.54
CA LYS A 121 -15.58 16.80 7.07
C LYS A 121 -15.67 18.33 7.19
N ALA A 122 -14.53 19.00 7.38
CA ALA A 122 -14.45 20.46 7.42
C ALA A 122 -14.74 21.10 6.05
N HIS A 123 -14.42 20.44 4.93
CA HIS A 123 -14.66 20.99 3.59
C HIS A 123 -16.11 20.82 3.11
N VAL A 124 -16.79 19.73 3.50
CA VAL A 124 -18.20 19.50 3.12
C VAL A 124 -19.18 20.35 3.94
N SER A 125 -18.74 20.91 5.08
CA SER A 125 -19.59 21.72 5.97
C SER A 125 -19.53 23.23 5.67
N GLN A 126 -18.85 23.67 4.60
CA GLN A 126 -18.61 25.08 4.29
C GLN A 126 -19.26 25.56 2.97
N GLU A 127 -20.20 24.82 2.37
CA GLU A 127 -21.03 25.42 1.32
C GLU A 127 -21.98 26.46 1.95
N PRO A 128 -21.89 27.75 1.58
CA PRO A 128 -22.83 28.75 2.07
C PRO A 128 -24.19 28.48 1.43
N ALA A 129 -25.23 28.46 2.26
CA ALA A 129 -26.61 28.47 1.81
C ALA A 129 -26.84 29.65 0.86
N THR A 130 -27.01 29.38 -0.43
CA THR A 130 -27.60 30.35 -1.35
C THR A 130 -29.10 30.35 -1.11
N MET A 131 -29.58 31.46 -0.55
CA MET A 131 -30.99 31.83 -0.54
C MET A 131 -31.46 32.09 -1.98
N GLU A 132 -32.46 31.34 -2.44
CA GLU A 132 -33.55 31.78 -3.33
C GLU A 132 -34.84 31.04 -2.96
#